data_AF-A0A840R862-F1
#
_entry.id   AF-A0A840R862-F1
#
_cell.length_a   1.000
_cell.length_b   1.000
_cell.length_c   1.000
_cell.angle_alpha   90.00
_cell.angle_beta   90.00
_cell.angle_gamma   90.00
#
_symmetry.space_group_name_H-M   'P 1'
#
loop_
_entity.id
_entity.type
_entity.pdbx_description
1 polymer ?
#
loop_
_entity_poly.entity_id
_entity_poly.type
_entity_poly.pdbx_seq_one_letter_code
_entity_poly.pdbx_strand_id
1 'polypeptide(L)'
;MRKYSRVCLLRLLAVVLFASPFQLLAAEESELPVVKLSPQIRSSAAQDEGYSELGCEQLSGVKAESAAQQRALATRKQQCLQQYRQFIPNTGLR
;
A
#
# COMPACT_ATOMS: atom_id res chain seq x y z
N MET A 1 -16.05 55.27 52.71
CA MET A 1 -16.63 53.92 52.49
C MET A 1 -16.81 53.67 50.99
N ARG A 2 -16.50 52.46 50.47
CA ARG A 2 -16.82 51.94 49.10
C ARG A 2 -15.86 52.17 47.92
N LYS A 3 -14.53 52.18 48.09
CA LYS A 3 -13.59 52.05 46.93
C LYS A 3 -12.71 50.80 46.97
N TYR A 4 -12.41 50.25 48.16
CA TYR A 4 -11.55 49.06 48.30
C TYR A 4 -12.24 47.71 47.99
N SER A 5 -13.58 47.67 47.96
CA SER A 5 -14.33 46.42 47.73
C SER A 5 -14.34 45.97 46.26
N ARG A 6 -14.33 46.90 45.29
CA ARG A 6 -14.34 46.56 43.86
C ARG A 6 -12.99 46.04 43.36
N VAL A 7 -11.89 46.57 43.88
CA VAL A 7 -10.52 46.17 43.49
C VAL A 7 -10.19 44.75 43.97
N CYS A 8 -10.69 44.36 45.15
CA CYS A 8 -10.51 43.01 45.67
C CYS A 8 -11.34 41.96 44.88
N LEU A 9 -12.57 42.31 44.52
CA LEU A 9 -13.47 41.43 43.77
C LEU A 9 -12.98 41.19 42.32
N LEU A 10 -12.40 42.21 41.68
CA LEU A 10 -11.78 42.08 40.34
C LEU A 10 -10.51 41.23 40.36
N ARG A 11 -9.71 41.27 41.43
CA ARG A 11 -8.51 40.42 41.56
C ARG A 11 -8.84 38.96 41.81
N LEU A 12 -9.87 38.66 42.59
CA LEU A 12 -10.33 37.28 42.81
C LEU A 12 -10.87 36.64 41.52
N LEU A 13 -11.60 37.41 40.70
CA LEU A 13 -12.17 36.91 39.44
C LEU A 13 -11.08 36.63 38.38
N ALA A 14 -10.01 37.43 38.36
CA ALA A 14 -8.87 37.24 37.46
C ALA A 14 -8.03 35.98 37.80
N VAL A 15 -7.94 35.59 39.08
CA VAL A 15 -7.19 34.40 39.50
C VAL A 15 -7.94 33.11 39.18
N VAL A 16 -9.27 33.11 39.27
CA VAL A 16 -10.10 31.94 38.93
C VAL A 16 -10.14 31.67 37.42
N LEU A 17 -10.11 32.73 36.59
CA LEU A 17 -10.08 32.61 35.12
C LEU A 17 -8.71 32.17 34.57
N PHE A 18 -7.62 32.31 35.34
CA PHE A 18 -6.28 31.90 34.92
C PHE A 18 -5.87 30.50 35.41
N ALA A 19 -6.67 29.85 36.25
CA ALA A 19 -6.33 28.59 36.91
C ALA A 19 -6.81 27.32 36.17
N SER A 20 -7.49 27.43 35.03
CA SER A 20 -7.87 26.25 34.23
C SER A 20 -8.18 26.67 32.78
N PRO A 21 -7.54 26.05 31.76
CA PRO A 21 -7.44 24.59 31.64
C PRO A 21 -6.05 24.13 31.18
N PHE A 22 -5.27 23.52 32.08
CA PHE A 22 -4.02 22.84 31.69
C PHE A 22 -3.92 21.44 32.31
N GLN A 23 -5.06 20.73 32.37
CA GLN A 23 -5.13 19.35 32.85
C GLN A 23 -5.85 18.45 31.84
N LEU A 24 -5.46 18.54 30.57
CA LEU A 24 -5.96 17.63 29.53
C LEU A 24 -4.86 17.30 28.49
N LEU A 25 -3.63 17.16 28.98
CA LEU A 25 -2.53 16.63 28.16
C LEU A 25 -1.73 15.59 28.95
N ALA A 26 -2.43 14.68 29.63
CA ALA A 26 -1.88 13.37 29.94
C ALA A 26 -1.90 12.56 28.64
N ALA A 27 -0.92 12.83 27.78
CA ALA A 27 -0.66 11.97 26.64
C ALA A 27 -0.08 10.67 27.21
N GLU A 28 -0.94 9.66 27.31
CA GLU A 28 -0.53 8.29 27.58
C GLU A 28 0.54 7.92 26.54
N GLU A 29 1.77 7.72 26.99
CA GLU A 29 2.86 7.17 26.19
C GLU A 29 2.55 5.70 25.91
N SER A 30 1.60 5.47 25.01
CA SER A 30 1.32 4.15 24.45
C SER A 30 2.50 3.77 23.56
N GLU A 31 3.38 2.92 24.06
CA GLU A 31 4.44 2.29 23.28
C GLU A 31 3.84 1.68 22.00
N LEU A 32 4.07 2.35 20.87
CA LEU A 32 3.59 1.92 19.57
C LEU A 32 4.29 0.59 19.20
N PRO A 33 3.54 -0.43 18.74
CA PRO A 33 4.13 -1.72 18.42
C PRO A 33 5.14 -1.59 17.27
N VAL A 34 6.40 -1.89 17.55
CA VAL A 34 7.47 -1.89 16.55
C VAL A 34 7.28 -3.08 15.62
N VAL A 35 6.68 -2.84 14.44
CA VAL A 35 6.54 -3.84 13.39
C VAL A 35 7.85 -3.97 12.64
N LYS A 36 8.51 -5.13 12.78
CA LYS A 36 9.69 -5.48 11.99
C LYS A 36 9.27 -5.77 10.56
N LEU A 37 9.45 -4.78 9.68
CA LEU A 37 9.32 -4.96 8.23
C LEU A 37 10.59 -5.67 7.74
N SER A 38 10.53 -6.99 7.59
CA SER A 38 11.58 -7.71 6.86
C SER A 38 11.50 -7.32 5.38
N PRO A 39 12.64 -7.11 4.70
CA PRO A 39 12.64 -6.80 3.29
C PRO A 39 12.06 -7.99 2.51
N GLN A 40 10.95 -7.75 1.83
CA GLN A 40 10.43 -8.63 0.78
C GLN A 40 11.42 -8.58 -0.38
N ILE A 41 12.41 -9.49 -0.37
CA ILE A 41 13.29 -9.68 -1.51
C ILE A 41 12.45 -10.32 -2.61
N ARG A 42 12.01 -9.50 -3.57
CA ARG A 42 11.52 -10.02 -4.85
C ARG A 42 12.72 -10.65 -5.54
N SER A 43 12.82 -11.97 -5.56
CA SER A 43 13.78 -12.65 -6.42
C SER A 43 13.43 -12.23 -7.84
N SER A 44 14.24 -11.33 -8.38
CA SER A 44 14.17 -10.89 -9.74
C SER A 44 14.30 -12.13 -10.63
N ALA A 45 13.18 -12.62 -11.13
CA ALA A 45 13.10 -13.40 -12.35
C ALA A 45 13.50 -12.52 -13.56
N ALA A 46 14.55 -11.71 -13.42
CA ALA A 46 15.00 -10.71 -14.38
C ALA A 46 15.56 -11.32 -15.67
N GLN A 47 15.62 -12.65 -15.75
CA GLN A 47 15.94 -13.37 -16.98
C GLN A 47 14.70 -13.84 -17.76
N ASP A 48 13.50 -13.78 -17.16
CA ASP A 48 12.22 -14.12 -17.81
C ASP A 48 11.38 -12.89 -18.19
N GLU A 49 11.82 -11.67 -17.85
CA GLU A 49 11.11 -10.41 -18.13
C GLU A 49 10.88 -10.22 -19.64
N GLY A 50 11.80 -10.70 -20.49
CA GLY A 50 11.77 -10.46 -21.93
C GLY A 50 10.53 -10.99 -22.66
N TYR A 51 9.90 -12.07 -22.17
CA TYR A 51 8.65 -12.60 -22.77
C TYR A 51 7.39 -12.13 -22.04
N SER A 52 7.54 -11.62 -20.82
CA SER A 52 6.43 -11.19 -19.98
C SER A 52 5.86 -9.85 -20.47
N GLU A 53 6.72 -8.97 -20.96
CA GLU A 53 6.35 -7.66 -21.53
C GLU A 53 5.71 -7.76 -22.93
N LEU A 54 5.89 -8.89 -23.62
CA LEU A 54 5.33 -9.08 -24.96
C LEU A 54 3.83 -9.39 -24.92
N GLY A 55 3.11 -8.73 -25.83
CA GLY A 55 1.72 -9.05 -26.16
C GLY A 55 1.58 -10.45 -26.74
N CYS A 56 0.45 -11.11 -26.48
CA CYS A 56 0.22 -12.51 -26.89
C CYS A 56 0.32 -12.70 -28.41
N GLU A 57 -0.05 -11.70 -29.19
CA GLU A 57 0.05 -11.67 -30.65
C GLU A 57 1.50 -11.68 -31.14
N GLN A 58 2.42 -11.10 -30.37
CA GLN A 58 3.83 -10.93 -30.73
C GLN A 58 4.64 -12.20 -30.42
N LEU A 59 4.20 -13.04 -29.47
CA LEU A 59 4.89 -14.27 -29.05
C LEU A 59 5.05 -15.33 -30.16
N SER A 60 4.27 -15.23 -31.24
CA SER A 60 4.36 -16.15 -32.38
C SER A 60 5.63 -15.97 -33.21
N GLY A 61 6.11 -14.73 -33.34
CA GLY A 61 7.29 -14.38 -34.14
C GLY A 61 8.62 -14.46 -33.40
N VAL A 62 8.59 -14.70 -32.08
CA VAL A 62 9.79 -14.70 -31.25
C VAL A 62 10.46 -16.07 -31.24
N LYS A 63 11.78 -16.06 -31.45
CA LYS A 63 12.62 -17.25 -31.43
C LYS A 63 13.35 -17.33 -30.09
N ALA A 64 13.38 -18.52 -29.50
CA ALA A 64 14.22 -18.81 -28.35
C ALA A 64 15.59 -19.29 -28.84
N GLU A 65 16.65 -18.78 -28.21
CA GLU A 65 18.05 -19.13 -28.55
C GLU A 65 18.64 -20.17 -27.59
N SER A 66 17.94 -20.46 -26.49
CA SER A 66 18.35 -21.48 -25.51
C SER A 66 17.20 -22.35 -25.02
N ALA A 67 17.52 -23.52 -24.47
CA ALA A 67 16.52 -24.44 -23.91
C ALA A 67 15.75 -23.82 -22.73
N ALA A 68 16.39 -22.96 -21.93
CA ALA A 68 15.72 -22.23 -20.85
C ALA A 68 14.69 -21.23 -21.40
N GLN A 69 15.10 -20.45 -22.40
CA GLN A 69 14.22 -19.51 -23.09
C GLN A 69 13.05 -20.20 -23.80
N GLN A 70 13.27 -21.38 -24.37
CA GLN A 70 12.22 -22.15 -25.03
C GLN A 70 11.15 -22.60 -24.03
N ARG A 71 11.56 -23.02 -22.83
CA ARG A 71 10.62 -23.35 -21.74
C ARG A 71 9.85 -22.12 -21.27
N ALA A 72 10.52 -20.99 -21.08
CA ALA A 72 9.88 -19.73 -20.69
C ALA A 72 8.84 -19.27 -21.73
N LEU A 73 9.20 -19.29 -23.02
CA LEU A 73 8.32 -18.93 -24.12
C LEU A 73 7.13 -19.89 -24.27
N ALA A 74 7.33 -21.19 -24.05
CA ALA A 74 6.24 -22.18 -24.05
C ALA A 74 5.25 -21.92 -22.90
N THR A 75 5.74 -21.66 -21.68
CA THR A 75 4.91 -21.30 -20.53
C THR A 75 4.08 -20.04 -20.83
N ARG A 76 4.73 -19.00 -21.36
CA ARG A 76 4.06 -17.74 -21.71
C ARG A 76 2.95 -17.94 -22.76
N LYS A 77 3.21 -18.75 -23.80
CA LYS A 77 2.19 -19.10 -24.81
C LYS A 77 1.00 -19.81 -24.20
N GLN A 78 1.22 -20.74 -23.26
CA GLN A 78 0.12 -21.42 -22.57
C GLN A 78 -0.74 -20.45 -21.75
N GLN A 79 -0.13 -19.51 -21.04
CA GLN A 79 -0.83 -18.48 -20.28
C GLN A 79 -1.74 -17.63 -21.21
N CYS A 80 -1.22 -17.22 -22.37
CA CYS A 80 -2.02 -16.51 -23.36
C CYS A 80 -3.22 -17.34 -23.85
N LEU A 81 -3.02 -18.62 -24.16
CA LEU A 81 -4.13 -19.48 -24.59
C LEU A 81 -5.21 -19.64 -23.52
N GLN A 82 -4.82 -19.73 -22.26
CA GLN A 82 -5.78 -19.77 -21.14
C GLN A 82 -6.58 -18.47 -21.06
N GLN A 83 -5.95 -17.32 -21.29
CA GLN A 83 -6.66 -16.04 -21.37
C GLN A 83 -7.66 -16.01 -22.54
N TYR A 84 -7.39 -16.63 -23.68
CA TYR A 84 -8.35 -16.66 -24.78
C TYR A 84 -9.46 -17.70 -24.61
N ARG A 85 -9.24 -18.75 -23.80
CA ARG A 85 -10.27 -19.77 -23.54
C ARG A 85 -11.57 -19.20 -22.97
N GLN A 86 -11.51 -18.12 -22.22
CA GLN A 86 -12.72 -17.46 -21.69
C GLN A 86 -13.63 -16.88 -22.79
N PHE A 87 -13.08 -16.66 -24.00
CA PHE A 87 -13.81 -16.14 -25.15
C PHE A 87 -14.19 -17.23 -26.16
N ILE A 88 -13.78 -18.48 -25.94
CA ILE A 88 -14.19 -19.61 -26.80
C ILE A 88 -15.57 -20.06 -26.31
N PRO A 89 -16.65 -19.84 -27.08
CA PRO A 89 -17.96 -20.32 -26.68
C PRO A 89 -17.94 -21.85 -26.62
N ASN A 90 -18.45 -22.43 -25.52
CA ASN A 90 -18.58 -23.89 -25.34
C ASN A 90 -19.49 -24.55 -26.40
N THR A 91 -20.19 -23.76 -27.20
CA THR A 91 -20.95 -24.19 -28.37
C THR A 91 -20.03 -24.33 -29.57
N GLY A 92 -19.06 -25.24 -29.51
CA GLY A 92 -18.33 -25.65 -30.71
C GLY A 92 -19.30 -26.35 -31.66
N LEU A 93 -19.53 -25.77 -32.85
CA LEU A 93 -20.05 -26.51 -33.99
C LEU A 93 -19.11 -27.71 -34.20
N ARG A 94 -19.66 -28.90 -33.95
CA ARG A 94 -19.02 -30.19 -34.26
C ARG A 94 -19.06 -30.47 -35.75
#